data_AF-A0A2D8XMX8-F1
#
_entry.id   AF-A0A2D8XMX8-F1
#
_cell.length_a   1.000
_cell.length_b   1.000
_cell.length_c   1.000
_cell.angle_alpha   90.00
_cell.angle_beta   90.00
_cell.angle_gamma   90.00
#
_symmetry.space_group_name_H-M   'P 1'
#
loop_
_entity.id
_entity.type
_entity.pdbx_description
1 polymer ?
#
loop_
_entity_poly.entity_id
_entity_poly.type
_entity_poly.pdbx_seq_one_letter_code
_entity_poly.pdbx_strand_id
1 'polypeptide(L)'
;MANSFVRYTGNNSTTVYAIPFSYRSQSDITVTLGGVATTAFSYNGAGTQITFDTAPGTDVAIQITRTTSQASQLVNYSSGSVLTETDLDTDSQQAFFMSQEAIDDANDVITLDAADFQWTASSKRIKSVANPTAAQDAVTKNYLESTWLSTSDKANITTLAGISSNITTVAGISSNVTSVAGNASNINTVAGVSANVTTVAGISSNVTTVAGIASNVTAVAADATDIGAVAGKATEIGRLGTADAVADMALLGTSAVVADMALLATTDCIADMALLATTDVIADMNTLATSDIVSDLNTLATSDIVTDINLLATSDIVTDLNTLATSDIVSDLNTLATSDIVTDINLLATSDVVADLALLATSDIVSDINTLATSDIVTDLALLATSDFVADLNTLATSAIVSDMDTLADIAANVTTVAGVSANVTTVAGVSANVTTVAGIAANVTTVAG
;
A
#
# COMPACT_ATOMS: atom_id res chain seq x y z
N MET A 1 -32.93 45.77 117.96
CA MET A 1 -32.44 45.17 119.23
C MET A 1 -33.57 45.26 120.22
N ALA A 2 -33.85 44.21 120.98
CA ALA A 2 -34.92 44.24 121.97
C ALA A 2 -34.57 45.20 123.12
N ASN A 3 -35.59 45.82 123.71
CA ASN A 3 -35.47 46.84 124.77
C ASN A 3 -35.50 46.24 126.18
N SER A 4 -35.98 45.01 126.32
CA SER A 4 -36.20 44.31 127.58
C SER A 4 -35.45 43.00 127.69
N PHE A 5 -34.86 42.50 126.60
CA PHE A 5 -34.07 41.27 126.65
C PHE A 5 -32.86 41.30 125.72
N VAL A 6 -31.92 40.39 125.97
CA VAL A 6 -30.82 40.08 125.08
C VAL A 6 -30.66 38.57 124.98
N ARG A 7 -30.35 38.08 123.78
CA ARG A 7 -30.10 36.67 123.51
C ARG A 7 -28.66 36.45 123.09
N TYR A 8 -28.04 35.46 123.71
CA TYR A 8 -26.70 34.99 123.38
C TYR A 8 -26.74 33.49 123.08
N THR A 9 -25.65 32.98 122.50
CA THR A 9 -25.44 31.55 122.29
C THR A 9 -24.21 31.14 123.09
N GLY A 10 -24.36 30.13 123.95
CA GLY A 10 -23.26 29.54 124.71
C GLY A 10 -22.24 28.90 123.77
N ASN A 11 -20.97 28.97 124.15
CA ASN A 11 -19.85 28.41 123.40
C ASN A 11 -18.97 27.49 124.28
N ASN A 12 -19.45 27.15 125.48
CA ASN A 12 -18.73 26.36 126.48
C ASN A 12 -17.42 26.99 126.97
N SER A 13 -17.26 28.32 126.86
CA SER A 13 -16.04 29.03 127.24
C SER A 13 -16.30 30.40 127.88
N THR A 14 -17.18 31.21 127.29
CA THR A 14 -17.52 32.55 127.80
C THR A 14 -18.42 32.45 129.05
N THR A 15 -18.04 33.14 130.13
CA THR A 15 -18.83 33.20 131.37
C THR A 15 -19.48 34.56 131.61
N VAL A 16 -18.98 35.63 130.99
CA VAL A 16 -19.44 37.01 131.19
C VAL A 16 -20.33 37.46 130.04
N TYR A 17 -21.51 37.97 130.36
CA TYR A 17 -22.49 38.46 129.39
C TYR A 17 -23.03 39.84 129.79
N ALA A 18 -23.24 40.72 128.82
CA ALA A 18 -23.71 42.08 129.06
C ALA A 18 -25.24 42.15 129.23
N ILE A 19 -25.70 43.14 129.99
CA ILE A 19 -27.10 43.55 130.10
C ILE A 19 -27.21 44.91 129.41
N PRO A 20 -27.64 44.97 128.14
CA PRO A 20 -27.60 46.20 127.35
C PRO A 20 -28.87 47.06 127.48
N PHE A 21 -29.71 46.79 128.48
CA PHE A 21 -30.95 47.52 128.74
C PHE A 21 -31.06 47.91 130.21
N SER A 22 -31.81 48.98 130.49
CA SER A 22 -32.04 49.45 131.86
C SER A 22 -33.08 48.60 132.59
N TYR A 23 -32.97 48.51 133.91
CA TYR A 23 -33.91 47.83 134.79
C TYR A 23 -33.96 48.56 136.15
N ARG A 24 -35.02 48.37 136.94
CA ARG A 24 -35.18 49.08 138.22
C ARG A 24 -34.42 48.40 139.35
N SER A 25 -34.46 47.07 139.38
CA SER A 25 -33.83 46.23 140.40
C SER A 25 -33.30 44.93 139.79
N GLN A 26 -32.25 44.35 140.37
CA GLN A 26 -31.75 43.02 139.98
C GLN A 26 -32.81 41.92 140.12
N SER A 27 -33.81 42.12 140.99
CA SER A 27 -34.98 41.24 141.12
C SER A 27 -35.85 41.19 139.86
N ASP A 28 -35.76 42.22 139.01
CA ASP A 28 -36.54 42.30 137.77
C ASP A 28 -35.84 41.54 136.64
N ILE A 29 -34.65 40.98 136.86
CA ILE A 29 -33.91 40.26 135.82
C ILE A 29 -34.08 38.76 135.99
N THR A 30 -34.57 38.13 134.94
CA THR A 30 -34.62 36.68 134.78
C THR A 30 -33.58 36.24 133.76
N VAL A 31 -32.79 35.22 134.11
CA VAL A 31 -31.81 34.60 133.20
C VAL A 31 -32.23 33.16 132.94
N THR A 32 -32.25 32.76 131.66
CA THR A 32 -32.55 31.39 131.25
C THR A 32 -31.40 30.78 130.45
N LEU A 33 -31.19 29.48 130.66
CA LEU A 33 -30.29 28.63 129.89
C LEU A 33 -31.10 27.50 129.25
N GLY A 34 -31.08 27.41 127.92
CA GLY A 34 -31.89 26.43 127.18
C GLY A 34 -33.39 26.56 127.43
N GLY A 35 -33.87 27.76 127.82
CA GLY A 35 -35.25 28.02 128.20
C GLY A 35 -35.61 27.71 129.66
N VAL A 36 -34.65 27.29 130.50
CA VAL A 36 -34.86 27.02 131.93
C VAL A 36 -34.26 28.16 132.76
N ALA A 37 -35.03 28.71 133.70
CA ALA A 37 -34.56 29.76 134.60
C ALA A 37 -33.39 29.27 135.47
N THR A 38 -32.39 30.12 135.68
CA THR A 38 -31.21 29.83 136.50
C THR A 38 -30.92 31.00 137.44
N THR A 39 -30.30 30.71 138.59
CA THR A 39 -29.75 31.71 139.53
C THR A 39 -28.24 31.53 139.73
N ALA A 40 -27.60 30.64 138.96
CA ALA A 40 -26.17 30.33 139.06
C ALA A 40 -25.30 31.37 138.33
N PHE A 41 -25.42 32.63 138.76
CA PHE A 41 -24.66 33.76 138.23
C PHE A 41 -24.56 34.89 139.26
N SER A 42 -23.62 35.79 139.05
CA SER A 42 -23.41 37.00 139.85
C SER A 42 -23.36 38.26 138.99
N TYR A 43 -23.74 39.41 139.54
CA TYR A 43 -23.65 40.71 138.87
C TYR A 43 -22.28 41.37 139.09
N ASN A 44 -21.83 42.14 138.10
CA ASN A 44 -20.74 43.09 138.34
C ASN A 44 -21.21 44.25 139.25
N GLY A 45 -20.27 45.00 139.83
CA GLY A 45 -20.60 46.11 140.76
C GLY A 45 -21.44 47.23 140.14
N ALA A 46 -21.46 47.35 138.82
CA ALA A 46 -22.28 48.33 138.09
C ALA A 46 -23.66 47.79 137.66
N GLY A 47 -23.94 46.50 137.85
CA GLY A 47 -25.17 45.85 137.38
C GLY A 47 -25.31 45.72 135.86
N THR A 48 -24.27 46.00 135.08
CA THR A 48 -24.33 46.01 133.60
C THR A 48 -23.95 44.67 132.97
N GLN A 49 -23.49 43.71 133.77
CA GLN A 49 -23.05 42.39 133.31
C GLN A 49 -23.39 41.31 134.34
N ILE A 50 -23.64 40.10 133.86
CA ILE A 50 -23.66 38.88 134.67
C ILE A 50 -22.45 38.02 134.37
N THR A 51 -22.00 37.26 135.38
CA THR A 51 -20.99 36.21 135.24
C THR A 51 -21.60 34.90 135.73
N PHE A 52 -21.72 33.91 134.85
CA PHE A 52 -22.17 32.57 135.22
C PHE A 52 -21.10 31.83 136.03
N ASP A 53 -21.54 31.03 137.01
CA ASP A 53 -20.66 30.19 137.82
C ASP A 53 -19.96 29.10 136.98
N THR A 54 -20.59 28.69 135.88
CA THR A 54 -20.05 27.75 134.89
C THR A 54 -20.40 28.23 133.49
N ALA A 55 -19.44 28.15 132.55
CA ALA A 55 -19.65 28.59 131.17
C ALA A 55 -20.83 27.81 130.53
N PRO A 56 -21.84 28.50 129.97
CA PRO A 56 -22.94 27.84 129.26
C PRO A 56 -22.44 26.99 128.09
N GLY A 57 -22.96 25.77 127.95
CA GLY A 57 -22.55 24.81 126.91
C GLY A 57 -22.74 25.31 125.47
N THR A 58 -22.07 24.65 124.52
CA THR A 58 -22.15 25.00 123.09
C THR A 58 -23.59 24.94 122.57
N ASP A 59 -24.00 25.97 121.83
CA ASP A 59 -25.34 26.14 121.24
C ASP A 59 -26.49 26.22 122.26
N VAL A 60 -26.20 26.33 123.56
CA VAL A 60 -27.21 26.60 124.58
C VAL A 60 -27.71 28.03 124.40
N ALA A 61 -29.01 28.19 124.20
CA ALA A 61 -29.65 29.49 124.14
C ALA A 61 -29.60 30.16 125.51
N ILE A 62 -29.04 31.36 125.58
CA ILE A 62 -28.98 32.19 126.78
C ILE A 62 -29.92 33.36 126.54
N GLN A 63 -30.85 33.60 127.46
CA GLN A 63 -31.70 34.77 127.40
C GLN A 63 -31.72 35.47 128.76
N ILE A 64 -31.34 36.74 128.75
CA ILE A 64 -31.41 37.65 129.89
C ILE A 64 -32.56 38.61 129.61
N THR A 65 -33.54 38.65 130.49
CA THR A 65 -34.80 39.37 130.28
C THR A 65 -35.17 40.16 131.52
N ARG A 66 -35.60 41.40 131.31
CA ARG A 66 -36.32 42.19 132.32
C ARG A 66 -37.76 41.70 132.41
N THR A 67 -38.25 41.55 133.63
CA THR A 67 -39.59 41.08 133.97
C THR A 67 -40.13 42.02 135.03
N THR A 68 -40.79 43.08 134.57
CA THR A 68 -41.41 44.06 135.46
C THR A 68 -42.69 43.47 136.04
N SER A 69 -42.93 43.62 137.35
CA SER A 69 -44.14 43.10 137.99
C SER A 69 -45.39 43.72 137.36
N GLN A 70 -46.26 42.86 136.83
CA GLN A 70 -47.59 43.22 136.32
C GLN A 70 -48.70 42.93 137.33
N ALA A 71 -48.38 42.24 138.42
CA ALA A 71 -49.35 41.79 139.41
C ALA A 71 -49.65 42.84 140.49
N SER A 72 -48.77 43.82 140.66
CA SER A 72 -48.88 44.85 141.69
C SER A 72 -48.25 46.17 141.26
N GLN A 73 -48.94 47.28 141.52
CA GLN A 73 -48.37 48.63 141.36
C GLN A 73 -47.33 48.89 142.45
N LEU A 74 -46.18 49.43 142.07
CA LEU A 74 -45.10 49.76 143.01
C LEU A 74 -45.33 51.10 143.71
N VAL A 75 -46.15 51.97 143.11
CA VAL A 75 -46.63 53.23 143.70
C VAL A 75 -48.15 53.23 143.65
N ASN A 76 -48.78 53.60 144.76
CA ASN A 76 -50.23 53.77 144.83
C ASN A 76 -50.55 55.18 145.33
N TYR A 77 -51.17 55.99 144.47
CA TYR A 77 -51.49 57.37 144.79
C TYR A 77 -52.69 57.46 145.75
N SER A 78 -52.51 58.21 146.84
CA SER A 78 -53.57 58.52 147.80
C SER A 78 -53.79 60.03 147.92
N SER A 79 -55.02 60.43 148.19
CA SER A 79 -55.36 61.85 148.37
C SER A 79 -54.62 62.44 149.58
N GLY A 80 -54.05 63.64 149.39
CA GLY A 80 -53.27 64.33 150.42
C GLY A 80 -51.81 63.89 150.56
N SER A 81 -51.35 62.89 149.80
CA SER A 81 -49.93 62.50 149.77
C SER A 81 -49.07 63.55 149.08
N VAL A 82 -47.88 63.83 149.62
CA VAL A 82 -46.84 64.57 148.90
C VAL A 82 -46.21 63.62 147.90
N LEU A 83 -46.36 63.90 146.61
CA LEU A 83 -45.71 63.12 145.55
C LEU A 83 -44.26 63.56 145.44
N THR A 84 -43.33 62.64 145.65
CA THR A 84 -41.91 62.88 145.40
C THR A 84 -41.57 62.60 143.94
N GLU A 85 -40.45 63.17 143.47
CA GLU A 85 -39.87 62.79 142.17
C GLU A 85 -39.69 61.27 142.06
N THR A 86 -39.24 60.63 143.14
CA THR A 86 -39.08 59.17 143.21
C THR A 86 -40.39 58.42 143.01
N ASP A 87 -41.52 58.89 143.56
CA ASP A 87 -42.83 58.25 143.38
C ASP A 87 -43.29 58.35 141.92
N LEU A 88 -43.12 59.52 141.30
CA LEU A 88 -43.49 59.76 139.91
C LEU A 88 -42.62 58.95 138.95
N ASP A 89 -41.31 58.94 139.19
CA ASP A 89 -40.35 58.17 138.40
C ASP A 89 -40.59 56.67 138.52
N THR A 90 -40.94 56.18 139.71
CA THR A 90 -41.16 54.76 139.96
C THR A 90 -42.38 54.24 139.20
N ASP A 91 -43.51 54.97 139.23
CA ASP A 91 -44.72 54.62 138.49
C ASP A 91 -44.49 54.70 136.97
N SER A 92 -43.94 55.83 136.51
CA SER A 92 -43.64 56.07 135.09
C SER A 92 -42.68 55.00 134.52
N GLN A 93 -41.62 54.66 135.25
CA GLN A 93 -40.69 53.61 134.82
C GLN A 93 -41.32 52.22 134.82
N GLN A 94 -42.18 51.89 135.78
CA GLN A 94 -42.87 50.60 135.79
C GLN A 94 -43.75 50.46 134.53
N ALA A 95 -44.55 51.47 134.22
CA ALA A 95 -45.40 51.49 133.03
C ALA A 95 -44.58 51.46 131.72
N PHE A 96 -43.50 52.22 131.66
CA PHE A 96 -42.61 52.27 130.49
C PHE A 96 -41.93 50.92 130.23
N PHE A 97 -41.41 50.28 131.27
CA PHE A 97 -40.75 48.99 131.15
C PHE A 97 -41.70 47.85 130.80
N MET A 98 -42.90 47.83 131.38
CA MET A 98 -43.96 46.90 130.97
C MET A 98 -44.34 47.09 129.49
N SER A 99 -44.40 48.32 129.00
CA SER A 99 -44.71 48.61 127.60
C SER A 99 -43.61 48.09 126.66
N GLN A 100 -42.35 48.30 127.01
CA GLN A 100 -41.22 47.75 126.25
C GLN A 100 -41.23 46.22 126.23
N GLU A 101 -41.47 45.58 127.37
CA GLU A 101 -41.55 44.12 127.50
C GLU A 101 -42.67 43.54 126.64
N ALA A 102 -43.87 44.16 126.65
CA ALA A 102 -44.99 43.74 125.83
C ALA A 102 -44.71 43.88 124.31
N ILE A 103 -44.05 44.96 123.89
CA ILE A 103 -43.67 45.17 122.48
C ILE A 103 -42.65 44.13 122.03
N ASP A 104 -41.65 43.86 122.87
CA ASP A 104 -40.60 42.90 122.55
C ASP A 104 -41.14 41.45 122.50
N ASP A 105 -42.07 41.09 123.38
CA ASP A 105 -42.76 39.79 123.36
C ASP A 105 -43.61 39.63 122.09
N ALA A 106 -44.38 40.67 121.71
CA ALA A 106 -45.15 40.68 120.46
C ALA A 106 -44.29 40.62 119.20
N ASN A 107 -43.04 41.09 119.26
CA ASN A 107 -42.08 40.98 118.15
C ASN A 107 -41.41 39.60 118.07
N ASP A 108 -41.51 38.76 119.11
CA ASP A 108 -40.86 37.44 119.17
C ASP A 108 -41.78 36.26 118.82
N VAL A 109 -43.05 36.54 118.52
CA VAL A 109 -43.99 35.56 117.95
C VAL A 109 -43.90 35.54 116.42
N ILE A 110 -44.57 34.58 115.78
CA ILE A 110 -44.74 34.60 114.32
C ILE A 110 -45.62 35.80 113.96
N THR A 111 -45.11 36.71 113.14
CA THR A 111 -45.79 37.93 112.72
C THR A 111 -46.24 37.85 111.27
N LEU A 112 -47.16 38.73 110.89
CA LEU A 112 -47.54 38.94 109.49
C LEU A 112 -46.49 39.81 108.80
N ASP A 113 -46.07 39.41 107.62
CA ASP A 113 -45.29 40.25 106.72
C ASP A 113 -46.18 41.40 106.24
N ALA A 114 -45.69 42.63 106.38
CA ALA A 114 -46.45 43.83 105.99
C ALA A 114 -46.57 44.00 104.47
N ALA A 115 -45.75 43.29 103.68
CA ALA A 115 -45.79 43.37 102.22
C ALA A 115 -46.99 42.64 101.62
N ASP A 116 -47.40 41.52 102.22
CA ASP A 116 -48.42 40.63 101.65
C ASP A 116 -49.42 40.06 102.69
N PHE A 117 -49.28 40.43 103.96
CA PHE A 117 -50.09 39.94 105.08
C PHE A 117 -50.02 38.41 105.26
N GLN A 118 -48.88 37.79 104.93
CA GLN A 118 -48.64 36.36 105.16
C GLN A 118 -47.80 36.13 106.42
N TRP A 119 -48.04 35.03 107.13
CA TRP A 119 -47.23 34.69 108.32
C TRP A 119 -45.77 34.39 107.92
N THR A 120 -44.81 35.05 108.58
CA THR A 120 -43.38 34.87 108.32
C THR A 120 -42.63 34.37 109.56
N ALA A 121 -41.81 33.34 109.39
CA ALA A 121 -40.91 32.85 110.42
C ALA A 121 -39.55 33.58 110.44
N SER A 122 -39.33 34.57 109.55
CA SER A 122 -38.09 35.36 109.50
C SER A 122 -36.80 34.51 109.47
N SER A 123 -36.78 33.45 108.65
CA SER A 123 -35.69 32.46 108.56
C SER A 123 -35.39 31.70 109.86
N LYS A 124 -36.31 31.68 110.82
CA LYS A 124 -36.24 30.84 112.02
C LYS A 124 -36.90 29.49 111.77
N ARG A 125 -36.40 28.46 112.47
CA ARG A 125 -37.00 27.13 112.46
C ARG A 125 -38.23 27.10 113.35
N ILE A 126 -39.37 26.70 112.80
CA ILE A 126 -40.58 26.37 113.57
C ILE A 126 -40.42 24.94 114.12
N LYS A 127 -40.58 24.78 115.44
CA LYS A 127 -40.53 23.46 116.11
C LYS A 127 -41.94 23.03 116.51
N SER A 128 -42.12 21.72 116.72
CA SER A 128 -43.36 21.14 117.29
C SER A 128 -44.64 21.39 116.48
N VAL A 129 -44.53 21.40 115.15
CA VAL A 129 -45.70 21.40 114.25
C VAL A 129 -46.33 20.02 114.28
N ALA A 130 -47.64 19.95 114.51
CA ALA A 130 -48.41 18.70 114.51
C ALA A 130 -48.41 18.03 113.13
N ASN A 131 -48.74 16.73 113.08
CA ASN A 131 -48.94 16.06 111.79
C ASN A 131 -50.16 16.68 111.07
N PRO A 132 -50.09 16.87 109.74
CA PRO A 132 -51.18 17.44 108.97
C PRO A 132 -52.41 16.50 108.98
N THR A 133 -53.58 17.09 109.13
CA THR A 133 -54.89 16.41 109.09
C THR A 133 -55.78 16.91 107.95
N ALA A 134 -55.59 18.16 107.52
CA ALA A 134 -56.22 18.77 106.36
C ALA A 134 -55.19 19.09 105.27
N ALA A 135 -55.66 19.28 104.03
CA ALA A 135 -54.80 19.52 102.87
C ALA A 135 -54.06 20.88 102.91
N GLN A 136 -54.45 21.79 103.80
CA GLN A 136 -53.85 23.13 103.95
C GLN A 136 -52.89 23.20 105.15
N ASP A 137 -52.79 22.13 105.93
CA ASP A 137 -51.90 22.09 107.09
C ASP A 137 -50.43 22.09 106.66
N ALA A 138 -49.58 22.75 107.46
CA ALA A 138 -48.15 22.71 107.24
C ALA A 138 -47.62 21.28 107.43
N VAL A 139 -46.68 20.87 106.56
CA VAL A 139 -46.08 19.53 106.60
C VAL A 139 -44.66 19.60 107.15
N THR A 140 -44.32 18.72 108.09
CA THR A 140 -42.94 18.57 108.56
C THR A 140 -42.13 17.67 107.62
N LYS A 141 -40.81 17.90 107.52
CA LYS A 141 -39.89 16.98 106.82
C LYS A 141 -40.04 15.55 107.34
N ASN A 142 -40.19 15.38 108.65
CA ASN A 142 -40.44 14.08 109.26
C ASN A 142 -41.69 13.44 108.67
N TYR A 143 -42.84 14.11 108.66
CA TYR A 143 -44.06 13.54 108.08
C TYR A 143 -43.89 13.14 106.60
N LEU A 144 -43.26 13.97 105.78
CA LEU A 144 -43.01 13.66 104.37
C LEU A 144 -42.15 12.39 104.21
N GLU A 145 -41.06 12.31 104.97
CA GLU A 145 -40.08 11.22 104.84
C GLU A 145 -40.50 9.96 105.60
N SER A 146 -41.21 10.04 106.72
CA SER A 146 -41.53 8.88 107.55
C SER A 146 -42.95 8.35 107.37
N THR A 147 -43.87 9.18 106.87
CA THR A 147 -45.30 8.85 106.87
C THR A 147 -45.88 8.89 105.46
N TRP A 148 -45.63 9.95 104.69
CA TRP A 148 -46.21 10.09 103.35
C TRP A 148 -45.51 9.22 102.31
N LEU A 149 -44.17 9.27 102.27
CA LEU A 149 -43.38 8.47 101.35
C LEU A 149 -43.09 7.10 101.97
N SER A 150 -43.67 6.05 101.39
CA SER A 150 -43.29 4.68 101.76
C SER A 150 -41.84 4.39 101.38
N THR A 151 -41.25 3.34 101.98
CA THR A 151 -39.90 2.87 101.59
C THR A 151 -39.82 2.55 100.10
N SER A 152 -40.91 2.01 99.52
CA SER A 152 -41.01 1.70 98.10
C SER A 152 -41.04 2.95 97.22
N ASP A 153 -41.77 4.00 97.63
CA ASP A 153 -41.82 5.25 96.86
C ASP A 153 -40.44 5.90 96.75
N LYS A 154 -39.68 5.91 97.85
CA LYS A 154 -38.31 6.42 97.87
C LYS A 154 -37.38 5.62 96.95
N ALA A 155 -37.50 4.30 96.97
CA ALA A 155 -36.74 3.42 96.09
C ALA A 155 -37.08 3.68 94.61
N ASN A 156 -38.38 3.78 94.28
CA ASN A 156 -38.85 4.07 92.93
C ASN A 156 -38.34 5.41 92.40
N ILE A 157 -38.38 6.47 93.22
CA ILE A 157 -37.83 7.78 92.86
C ILE A 157 -36.34 7.67 92.50
N THR A 158 -35.58 6.88 93.27
CA THR A 158 -34.15 6.66 93.03
C THR A 158 -33.91 5.83 91.76
N THR A 159 -34.71 4.77 91.53
CA THR A 159 -34.64 3.98 90.30
C THR A 159 -34.96 4.83 89.07
N LEU A 160 -36.00 5.66 89.12
CA LEU A 160 -36.38 6.55 88.02
C LEU A 160 -35.26 7.54 87.70
N ALA A 161 -34.63 8.13 88.72
CA ALA A 161 -33.47 8.99 88.54
C ALA A 161 -32.31 8.25 87.83
N GLY A 162 -32.07 6.98 88.20
CA GLY A 162 -31.02 6.14 87.63
C GLY A 162 -31.21 5.76 86.16
N ILE A 163 -32.45 5.72 85.65
CA ILE A 163 -32.74 5.37 84.24
C ILE A 163 -33.01 6.58 83.35
N SER A 164 -32.88 7.81 83.86
CA SER A 164 -33.15 9.04 83.13
C SER A 164 -32.38 9.15 81.79
N SER A 165 -31.10 8.74 81.78
CA SER A 165 -30.30 8.71 80.54
C SER A 165 -30.84 7.69 79.52
N ASN A 166 -31.26 6.51 79.98
CA ASN A 166 -31.82 5.46 79.11
C ASN A 166 -33.12 5.92 78.44
N ILE A 167 -33.98 6.67 79.16
CA ILE A 167 -35.21 7.23 78.61
C ILE A 167 -34.90 8.15 77.41
N THR A 168 -33.88 8.99 77.52
CA THR A 168 -33.42 9.85 76.43
C THR A 168 -32.89 9.04 75.24
N THR A 169 -32.11 7.98 75.48
CA THR A 169 -31.63 7.07 74.43
C THR A 169 -32.78 6.40 73.68
N VAL A 170 -33.79 5.89 74.41
CA VAL A 170 -34.97 5.24 73.81
C VAL A 170 -35.76 6.24 72.96
N ALA A 171 -35.92 7.49 73.41
CA ALA A 171 -36.55 8.54 72.62
C ALA A 171 -35.81 8.79 71.29
N GLY A 172 -34.47 8.76 71.29
CA GLY A 172 -33.66 8.84 70.07
C GLY A 172 -33.85 7.65 69.13
N ILE A 173 -33.88 6.43 69.66
CA ILE A 173 -34.12 5.20 68.86
C ILE A 173 -35.51 5.24 68.19
N SER A 174 -36.53 5.71 68.90
CA SER A 174 -37.89 5.86 68.36
C SER A 174 -37.93 6.71 67.09
N SER A 175 -37.16 7.79 67.06
CA SER A 175 -37.01 8.63 65.86
C SER A 175 -36.43 7.85 64.67
N ASN A 176 -35.32 7.12 64.89
CA ASN A 176 -34.68 6.30 63.86
C ASN A 176 -35.63 5.21 63.33
N VAL A 177 -36.35 4.52 64.22
CA VAL A 177 -37.36 3.51 63.84
C VAL A 177 -38.46 4.15 62.99
N THR A 178 -38.92 5.35 63.35
CA THR A 178 -39.91 6.09 62.58
C THR A 178 -39.39 6.46 61.19
N SER A 179 -38.13 6.88 61.06
CA SER A 179 -37.50 7.13 59.76
C SER A 179 -37.41 5.86 58.89
N VAL A 180 -37.01 4.73 59.49
CA VAL A 180 -36.98 3.43 58.77
C VAL A 180 -38.38 3.01 58.34
N ALA A 181 -39.39 3.17 59.21
CA ALA A 181 -40.78 2.89 58.87
C ALA A 181 -41.28 3.79 57.72
N GLY A 182 -40.91 5.07 57.71
CA GLY A 182 -41.19 5.98 56.60
C GLY A 182 -40.56 5.55 55.27
N ASN A 183 -39.42 4.85 55.31
CA ASN A 183 -38.73 4.32 54.13
C ASN A 183 -39.25 2.95 53.65
N ALA A 184 -40.30 2.39 54.25
CA ALA A 184 -40.79 1.05 53.93
C ALA A 184 -41.08 0.83 52.44
N SER A 185 -41.74 1.79 51.77
CA SER A 185 -41.97 1.71 50.31
C SER A 185 -40.68 1.71 49.50
N ASN A 186 -39.67 2.49 49.90
CA ASN A 186 -38.38 2.54 49.22
C ASN A 186 -37.64 1.20 49.38
N ILE A 187 -37.63 0.66 50.60
CA ILE A 187 -37.04 -0.66 50.90
C ILE A 187 -37.71 -1.75 50.06
N ASN A 188 -39.04 -1.76 50.00
CA ASN A 188 -39.78 -2.73 49.18
C ASN A 188 -39.52 -2.56 47.68
N THR A 189 -39.35 -1.32 47.21
CA THR A 189 -38.98 -1.03 45.82
C THR A 189 -37.59 -1.60 45.50
N VAL A 190 -36.59 -1.34 46.35
CA VAL A 190 -35.22 -1.87 46.20
C VAL A 190 -35.22 -3.40 46.24
N ALA A 191 -35.95 -4.00 47.18
CA ALA A 191 -36.11 -5.45 47.27
C ALA A 191 -36.72 -6.03 45.99
N GLY A 192 -37.76 -5.38 45.45
CA GLY A 192 -38.44 -5.79 44.22
C GLY A 192 -37.57 -5.73 42.97
N VAL A 193 -36.65 -4.77 42.86
CA VAL A 193 -35.75 -4.64 41.68
C VAL A 193 -34.44 -5.41 41.81
N SER A 194 -34.14 -6.02 42.96
CA SER A 194 -32.88 -6.74 43.20
C SER A 194 -32.61 -7.85 42.18
N ALA A 195 -33.63 -8.65 41.83
CA ALA A 195 -33.54 -9.68 40.81
C ALA A 195 -33.26 -9.10 39.42
N ASN A 196 -33.90 -7.97 39.08
CA ASN A 196 -33.69 -7.28 37.80
C ASN A 196 -32.24 -6.79 37.66
N VAL A 197 -31.63 -6.29 38.75
CA VAL A 197 -30.21 -5.86 38.74
C VAL A 197 -29.28 -7.03 38.39
N THR A 198 -29.53 -8.22 38.95
CA THR A 198 -28.78 -9.44 38.60
C THR A 198 -28.99 -9.81 37.13
N THR A 199 -30.22 -9.72 36.61
CA THR A 199 -30.51 -9.94 35.19
C THR A 199 -29.76 -8.96 34.29
N VAL A 200 -29.74 -7.66 34.63
CA VAL A 200 -29.02 -6.63 33.86
C VAL A 200 -27.51 -6.89 33.84
N ALA A 201 -26.92 -7.36 34.95
CA ALA A 201 -25.52 -7.76 34.98
C ALA A 201 -25.22 -8.89 33.98
N GLY A 202 -26.11 -9.88 33.85
CA GLY A 202 -26.00 -10.93 32.83
C GLY A 202 -26.14 -10.38 31.40
N ILE A 203 -27.08 -9.46 31.17
CA ILE A 203 -27.27 -8.81 29.86
C ILE A 203 -26.02 -8.00 29.46
N SER A 204 -25.34 -7.34 30.40
CA SER A 204 -24.10 -6.60 30.12
C SER A 204 -23.04 -7.46 29.45
N SER A 205 -22.89 -8.72 29.90
CA SER A 205 -21.97 -9.68 29.27
C SER A 205 -22.38 -9.98 27.83
N ASN A 206 -23.67 -10.21 27.59
CA ASN A 206 -24.20 -10.46 26.26
C ASN A 206 -24.02 -9.26 25.33
N VAL A 207 -24.20 -8.03 25.83
CA VAL A 207 -23.98 -6.79 25.06
C VAL A 207 -22.51 -6.66 24.65
N THR A 208 -21.56 -6.97 25.53
CA THR A 208 -20.13 -7.01 25.18
C THR A 208 -19.84 -8.04 24.10
N THR A 209 -20.44 -9.24 24.18
CA THR A 209 -20.33 -10.25 23.12
C THR A 209 -20.89 -9.74 21.79
N VAL A 210 -22.06 -9.11 21.79
CA VAL A 210 -22.68 -8.56 20.58
C VAL A 210 -21.83 -7.43 19.98
N ALA A 211 -21.22 -6.57 20.80
CA ALA A 211 -20.30 -5.53 20.32
C ALA A 211 -19.07 -6.12 19.61
N GLY A 212 -18.52 -7.23 20.14
CA GLY A 212 -17.46 -7.98 19.47
C GLY A 212 -17.91 -8.57 18.12
N ILE A 213 -19.10 -9.16 18.07
CA ILE A 213 -19.69 -9.67 16.82
C ILE A 213 -19.88 -8.55 15.80
N ALA A 214 -20.35 -7.36 16.22
CA ALA A 214 -20.53 -6.20 15.33
C ALA A 214 -19.21 -5.72 14.69
N SER A 215 -18.10 -5.80 15.43
CA SER A 215 -16.76 -5.54 14.88
C SER A 215 -16.40 -6.55 13.79
N ASN A 216 -16.63 -7.84 14.05
CA ASN A 216 -16.37 -8.89 13.07
C ASN A 216 -17.25 -8.74 11.81
N VAL A 217 -18.52 -8.39 11.97
CA VAL A 217 -19.44 -8.13 10.83
C VAL A 217 -18.94 -6.94 10.00
N THR A 218 -18.48 -5.86 10.64
CA THR A 218 -17.88 -4.72 9.93
C THR A 218 -16.62 -5.12 9.15
N ALA A 219 -15.77 -5.98 9.73
CA ALA A 219 -14.59 -6.50 9.03
C ALA A 219 -14.98 -7.34 7.80
N VAL A 220 -15.94 -8.26 7.95
CA VAL A 220 -16.47 -9.05 6.82
C VAL A 220 -17.12 -8.16 5.75
N ALA A 221 -17.77 -7.07 6.14
CA ALA A 221 -18.32 -6.10 5.19
C ALA A 221 -17.22 -5.35 4.42
N ALA A 222 -16.05 -5.10 5.03
CA ALA A 222 -14.88 -4.57 4.33
C ALA A 222 -14.32 -5.61 3.34
N ASP A 223 -14.19 -6.88 3.76
CA ASP A 223 -13.75 -7.97 2.89
C ASP A 223 -14.65 -8.13 1.66
N ALA A 224 -15.96 -7.83 1.76
CA ALA A 224 -16.86 -7.87 0.62
C ALA A 224 -16.46 -6.91 -0.51
N THR A 225 -15.81 -5.78 -0.19
CA THR A 225 -15.27 -4.85 -1.18
C THR A 225 -14.05 -5.45 -1.89
N ASP A 226 -13.15 -6.06 -1.13
CA ASP A 226 -11.95 -6.72 -1.67
C ASP A 226 -12.32 -7.93 -2.55
N ILE A 227 -13.27 -8.75 -2.08
CA ILE A 227 -13.84 -9.86 -2.86
C ILE A 227 -14.52 -9.32 -4.13
N GLY A 228 -15.25 -8.21 -4.03
CA GLY A 228 -15.85 -7.53 -5.18
C GLY A 228 -14.80 -7.06 -6.20
N ALA A 229 -13.67 -6.52 -5.74
CA ALA A 229 -12.56 -6.11 -6.60
C ALA A 229 -11.92 -7.31 -7.32
N VAL A 230 -11.69 -8.42 -6.60
CA VAL A 230 -11.18 -9.67 -7.19
C VAL A 230 -12.18 -10.28 -8.18
N ALA A 231 -13.48 -10.32 -7.83
CA ALA A 231 -14.54 -10.78 -8.71
C ALA A 231 -14.64 -9.91 -9.98
N GLY A 232 -14.42 -8.59 -9.87
CA GLY A 232 -14.33 -7.67 -11.01
C GLY A 232 -13.13 -7.91 -11.93
N LYS A 233 -12.14 -8.70 -11.49
CA LYS A 233 -10.98 -9.16 -12.28
C LYS A 233 -11.12 -10.62 -12.75
N ALA A 234 -12.30 -11.24 -12.60
CA ALA A 234 -12.50 -12.65 -12.93
C ALA A 234 -12.13 -13.00 -14.37
N THR A 235 -12.34 -12.09 -15.32
CA THR A 235 -11.95 -12.29 -16.73
C THR A 235 -10.43 -12.31 -16.89
N GLU A 236 -9.71 -11.37 -16.28
CA GLU A 236 -8.26 -11.30 -16.33
C GLU A 236 -7.60 -12.48 -15.61
N ILE A 237 -8.10 -12.81 -14.41
CA ILE A 237 -7.69 -14.01 -13.67
C ILE A 237 -7.96 -15.27 -14.50
N GLY A 238 -9.13 -15.36 -15.13
CA GLY A 238 -9.49 -16.46 -16.01
C GLY A 238 -8.56 -16.60 -17.21
N ARG A 239 -8.19 -15.48 -17.85
CA ARG A 239 -7.23 -15.48 -18.97
C ARG A 239 -5.85 -15.99 -18.54
N LEU A 240 -5.30 -15.49 -17.42
CA LEU A 240 -3.99 -15.92 -16.90
C LEU A 240 -3.99 -17.36 -16.37
N GLY A 241 -5.12 -17.84 -15.86
CA GLY A 241 -5.26 -19.20 -15.35
C GLY A 241 -5.53 -20.27 -16.41
N THR A 242 -5.66 -19.89 -17.70
CA THR A 242 -5.79 -20.88 -18.77
C THR A 242 -4.49 -21.67 -18.96
N ALA A 243 -4.61 -22.96 -19.27
CA ALA A 243 -3.45 -23.79 -19.59
C ALA A 243 -2.64 -23.20 -20.76
N ASP A 244 -3.33 -22.60 -21.73
CA ASP A 244 -2.72 -21.96 -22.90
C ASP A 244 -1.88 -20.73 -22.50
N ALA A 245 -2.41 -19.81 -21.67
CA ALA A 245 -1.63 -18.65 -21.22
C ALA A 245 -0.41 -19.04 -20.37
N VAL A 246 -0.54 -20.08 -19.54
CA VAL A 246 0.58 -20.62 -18.77
C VAL A 246 1.61 -21.29 -19.70
N ALA A 247 1.15 -22.00 -20.73
CA ALA A 247 2.01 -22.61 -21.73
C ALA A 247 2.76 -21.56 -22.58
N ASP A 248 2.08 -20.50 -23.00
CA ASP A 248 2.68 -19.38 -23.73
C ASP A 248 3.74 -18.66 -22.88
N MET A 249 3.46 -18.40 -21.60
CA MET A 249 4.45 -17.85 -20.66
C MET A 249 5.63 -18.80 -20.44
N ALA A 250 5.38 -20.11 -20.37
CA ALA A 250 6.44 -21.11 -20.26
C ALA A 250 7.32 -21.15 -21.52
N LEU A 251 6.73 -21.00 -22.72
CA LEU A 251 7.45 -20.89 -24.00
C LEU A 251 8.33 -19.64 -24.03
N LEU A 252 7.80 -18.47 -23.65
CA LEU A 252 8.55 -17.22 -23.53
C LEU A 252 9.70 -17.32 -22.51
N GLY A 253 9.50 -18.09 -21.42
CA GLY A 253 10.50 -18.34 -20.39
C GLY A 253 11.54 -19.40 -20.75
N THR A 254 11.45 -20.04 -21.93
CA THR A 254 12.48 -21.02 -22.34
C THR A 254 13.82 -20.33 -22.57
N SER A 255 14.90 -21.00 -22.17
CA SER A 255 16.27 -20.49 -22.35
C SER A 255 16.58 -20.12 -23.80
N ALA A 256 16.01 -20.80 -24.78
CA ALA A 256 16.20 -20.48 -26.20
C ALA A 256 15.56 -19.14 -26.57
N VAL A 257 14.27 -18.94 -26.23
CA VAL A 257 13.56 -17.69 -26.53
C VAL A 257 14.16 -16.51 -25.78
N VAL A 258 14.54 -16.69 -24.51
CA VAL A 258 15.22 -15.63 -23.74
C VAL A 258 16.60 -15.31 -24.34
N ALA A 259 17.34 -16.30 -24.84
CA ALA A 259 18.61 -16.09 -25.51
C ALA A 259 18.44 -15.35 -26.85
N ASP A 260 17.43 -15.71 -27.64
CA ASP A 260 17.11 -15.03 -28.90
C ASP A 260 16.69 -13.57 -28.65
N MET A 261 15.86 -13.33 -27.63
CA MET A 261 15.50 -11.97 -27.20
C MET A 261 16.72 -11.18 -26.71
N ALA A 262 17.64 -11.83 -26.00
CA ALA A 262 18.90 -11.19 -25.57
C ALA A 262 19.81 -10.87 -26.76
N LEU A 263 19.84 -11.72 -27.79
CA LEU A 263 20.58 -11.49 -29.03
C LEU A 263 20.00 -10.29 -29.81
N LEU A 264 18.68 -10.24 -29.97
CA LEU A 264 17.97 -9.09 -30.55
C LEU A 264 18.18 -7.80 -29.75
N ALA A 265 18.36 -7.90 -28.44
CA ALA A 265 18.64 -6.77 -27.56
C ALA A 265 20.13 -6.35 -27.52
N THR A 266 21.02 -7.03 -28.25
CA THR A 266 22.43 -6.61 -28.32
C THR A 266 22.57 -5.29 -29.05
N THR A 267 23.52 -4.46 -28.60
CA THR A 267 23.80 -3.14 -29.20
C THR A 267 24.06 -3.25 -30.70
N ASP A 268 24.78 -4.30 -31.14
CA ASP A 268 25.11 -4.50 -32.56
C ASP A 268 23.85 -4.81 -33.37
N CYS A 269 22.98 -5.72 -32.90
CA CYS A 269 21.74 -6.05 -33.59
C CYS A 269 20.77 -4.85 -33.65
N ILE A 270 20.65 -4.10 -32.55
CA ILE A 270 19.86 -2.86 -32.52
C ILE A 270 20.46 -1.79 -33.45
N ALA A 271 21.78 -1.68 -33.53
CA ALA A 271 22.45 -0.73 -34.43
C ALA A 271 22.24 -1.10 -35.90
N ASP A 272 22.34 -2.38 -36.25
CA ASP A 272 22.03 -2.89 -37.59
C ASP A 272 20.57 -2.64 -37.94
N MET A 273 19.63 -2.95 -37.03
CA MET A 273 18.21 -2.65 -37.22
C MET A 273 17.95 -1.15 -37.39
N ALA A 274 18.65 -0.28 -36.65
CA ALA A 274 18.55 1.16 -36.79
C ALA A 274 19.11 1.65 -38.13
N LEU A 275 20.19 1.04 -38.63
CA LEU A 275 20.76 1.34 -39.95
C LEU A 275 19.79 0.93 -41.07
N LEU A 276 19.23 -0.27 -41.00
CA LEU A 276 18.20 -0.74 -41.94
C LEU A 276 16.92 0.11 -41.88
N ALA A 277 16.62 0.72 -40.73
CA ALA A 277 15.47 1.59 -40.56
C ALA A 277 15.67 3.02 -41.07
N THR A 278 16.87 3.39 -41.56
CA THR A 278 17.09 4.73 -42.13
C THR A 278 16.36 4.88 -43.46
N THR A 279 15.75 6.04 -43.68
CA THR A 279 14.95 6.32 -44.88
C THR A 279 15.73 6.08 -46.17
N ASP A 280 17.03 6.42 -46.18
CA ASP A 280 17.88 6.24 -47.36
C ASP A 280 18.09 4.75 -47.66
N VAL A 281 18.40 3.93 -46.65
CA VAL A 281 18.56 2.47 -46.83
C VAL A 281 17.24 1.81 -47.24
N ILE A 282 16.10 2.22 -46.65
CA ILE A 282 14.77 1.71 -47.07
C ILE A 282 14.46 2.13 -48.51
N ALA A 283 14.81 3.36 -48.92
CA ALA A 283 14.61 3.85 -50.28
C ALA A 283 15.47 3.09 -51.30
N ASP A 284 16.74 2.83 -50.96
CA ASP A 284 17.65 2.01 -51.77
C ASP A 284 17.13 0.58 -51.89
N MET A 285 16.70 -0.04 -50.78
CA MET A 285 16.10 -1.37 -50.78
C MET A 285 14.81 -1.42 -51.60
N ASN A 286 13.94 -0.41 -51.51
CA ASN A 286 12.73 -0.31 -52.33
C ASN A 286 13.06 -0.17 -53.82
N THR A 287 14.11 0.60 -54.15
CA THR A 287 14.58 0.76 -55.53
C THR A 287 15.10 -0.57 -56.07
N LEU A 288 15.93 -1.27 -55.30
CA LEU A 288 16.48 -2.58 -55.67
C LEU A 288 15.39 -3.66 -55.76
N ALA A 289 14.32 -3.53 -54.97
CA ALA A 289 13.18 -4.45 -54.98
C ALA A 289 12.18 -4.17 -56.12
N THR A 290 12.39 -3.15 -56.96
CA THR A 290 11.53 -2.93 -58.13
C THR A 290 11.68 -4.08 -59.13
N SER A 291 10.55 -4.53 -59.69
CA SER A 291 10.52 -5.70 -60.58
C SER A 291 11.46 -5.56 -61.78
N ASP A 292 11.63 -4.35 -62.30
CA ASP A 292 12.50 -4.10 -63.45
C ASP A 292 13.97 -4.31 -63.05
N ILE A 293 14.42 -3.73 -61.94
CA ILE A 293 15.78 -3.91 -61.42
C ILE A 293 16.05 -5.38 -61.07
N VAL A 294 15.12 -6.07 -60.41
CA VAL A 294 15.27 -7.50 -60.10
C VAL A 294 15.29 -8.36 -61.36
N SER A 295 14.48 -8.03 -62.37
CA SER A 295 14.47 -8.72 -63.67
C SER A 295 15.77 -8.50 -64.43
N ASP A 296 16.30 -7.29 -64.43
CA ASP A 296 17.59 -6.94 -65.03
C ASP A 296 18.73 -7.68 -64.32
N LEU A 297 18.75 -7.69 -62.98
CA LEU A 297 19.73 -8.47 -62.21
C LEU A 297 19.62 -9.98 -62.49
N ASN A 298 18.41 -10.54 -62.55
CA ASN A 298 18.21 -11.95 -62.87
C ASN A 298 18.68 -12.28 -64.29
N THR A 299 18.46 -11.37 -65.24
CA THR A 299 18.93 -11.51 -66.62
C THR A 299 20.46 -11.47 -66.65
N LEU A 300 21.07 -10.50 -65.98
CA LEU A 300 22.53 -10.35 -65.89
C LEU A 300 23.20 -11.52 -65.16
N ALA A 301 22.50 -12.12 -64.20
CA ALA A 301 22.97 -13.28 -63.44
C ALA A 301 22.79 -14.62 -64.18
N THR A 302 22.25 -14.63 -65.41
CA THR A 302 22.19 -15.86 -66.21
C THR A 302 23.59 -16.34 -66.58
N SER A 303 23.81 -17.65 -66.51
CA SER A 303 25.14 -18.24 -66.73
C SER A 303 25.74 -17.85 -68.07
N ASP A 304 24.94 -17.73 -69.12
CA ASP A 304 25.41 -17.37 -70.46
C ASP A 304 25.91 -15.92 -70.48
N ILE A 305 25.14 -14.97 -69.94
CA ILE A 305 25.58 -13.56 -69.86
C ILE A 305 26.77 -13.39 -68.94
N VAL A 306 26.82 -14.07 -67.79
CA VAL A 306 28.00 -14.04 -66.89
C VAL A 306 29.22 -14.64 -67.59
N THR A 307 29.04 -15.70 -68.39
CA THR A 307 30.13 -16.32 -69.17
C THR A 307 30.61 -15.39 -70.27
N ASP A 308 29.70 -14.74 -71.00
CA ASP A 308 30.01 -13.77 -72.04
C ASP A 308 30.74 -12.55 -71.45
N ILE A 309 30.28 -12.03 -70.30
CA ILE A 309 30.95 -10.95 -69.58
C ILE A 309 32.35 -11.37 -69.13
N ASN A 310 32.51 -12.58 -68.58
CA ASN A 310 33.82 -13.11 -68.19
C ASN A 310 34.73 -13.31 -69.40
N LEU A 311 34.19 -13.71 -70.55
CA LEU A 311 34.93 -13.88 -71.80
C LEU A 311 35.38 -12.52 -72.37
N LEU A 312 34.48 -11.53 -72.40
CA LEU A 312 34.79 -10.14 -72.79
C LEU A 312 35.80 -9.49 -71.85
N ALA A 313 35.79 -9.85 -70.57
CA ALA A 313 36.75 -9.36 -69.59
C ALA A 313 38.12 -10.05 -69.67
N THR A 314 38.33 -11.00 -70.60
CA THR A 314 39.66 -11.60 -70.79
C THR A 314 40.64 -10.57 -71.37
N SER A 315 41.87 -10.62 -70.86
CA SER A 315 42.92 -9.68 -71.25
C SER A 315 43.18 -9.68 -72.75
N ASP A 316 43.06 -10.83 -73.43
CA ASP A 316 43.34 -10.92 -74.87
C ASP A 316 42.28 -10.17 -75.68
N ILE A 317 40.98 -10.35 -75.40
CA ILE A 317 39.91 -9.60 -76.07
C ILE A 317 40.02 -8.10 -75.77
N VAL A 318 40.27 -7.71 -74.50
CA VAL A 318 40.47 -6.30 -74.14
C VAL A 318 41.72 -5.72 -74.82
N THR A 319 42.77 -6.51 -75.00
CA THR A 319 44.01 -6.09 -75.68
C THR A 319 43.80 -5.96 -77.19
N ASP A 320 43.08 -6.89 -77.81
CA ASP A 320 42.72 -6.83 -79.22
C ASP A 320 41.83 -5.61 -79.49
N LEU A 321 40.84 -5.35 -78.62
CA LEU A 321 39.97 -4.18 -78.73
C LEU A 321 40.76 -2.87 -78.57
N ASN A 322 41.71 -2.82 -77.62
CA ASN A 322 42.61 -1.67 -77.46
C ASN A 322 43.54 -1.50 -78.67
N THR A 323 43.98 -2.59 -79.30
CA THR A 323 44.82 -2.56 -80.50
C THR A 323 44.04 -2.04 -81.70
N LEU A 324 42.79 -2.51 -81.88
CA LEU A 324 41.90 -2.05 -82.94
C LEU A 324 41.48 -0.58 -82.76
N ALA A 325 41.41 -0.11 -81.52
CA ALA A 325 41.13 1.28 -81.18
C ALA A 325 42.35 2.22 -81.39
N THR A 326 43.50 1.73 -81.86
CA THR A 326 44.64 2.60 -82.16
C THR A 326 44.37 3.48 -83.38
N SER A 327 44.80 4.75 -83.28
CA SER A 327 44.52 5.77 -84.29
C SER A 327 45.05 5.38 -85.68
N ASP A 328 46.17 4.66 -85.76
CA ASP A 328 46.76 4.27 -87.04
C ASP A 328 45.86 3.27 -87.76
N ILE A 329 45.38 2.22 -87.09
CA ILE A 329 44.45 1.25 -87.68
C ILE A 329 43.11 1.90 -88.05
N VAL A 330 42.57 2.75 -87.18
CA VAL A 330 41.33 3.48 -87.48
C VAL A 330 41.53 4.45 -88.66
N SER A 331 42.71 5.06 -88.76
CA SER A 331 43.06 5.95 -89.88
C SER A 331 43.25 5.17 -91.17
N ASP A 332 43.91 4.02 -91.15
CA ASP A 332 44.06 3.13 -92.31
C ASP A 332 42.70 2.64 -92.79
N LEU A 333 41.82 2.25 -91.87
CA LEU A 333 40.46 1.82 -92.21
C LEU A 333 39.63 2.97 -92.80
N ASN A 334 39.74 4.18 -92.24
CA ASN A 334 39.12 5.37 -92.81
C ASN A 334 39.72 5.74 -94.18
N THR A 335 41.02 5.48 -94.41
CA THR A 335 41.67 5.71 -95.70
C THR A 335 41.19 4.71 -96.76
N LEU A 336 41.08 3.43 -96.40
CA LEU A 336 40.54 2.38 -97.27
C LEU A 336 39.06 2.63 -97.61
N ALA A 337 38.32 3.29 -96.72
CA ALA A 337 36.93 3.67 -96.94
C ALA A 337 36.76 4.90 -97.87
N THR A 338 37.83 5.46 -98.45
CA THR A 338 37.71 6.58 -99.39
C THR A 338 37.14 6.13 -100.74
N SER A 339 36.27 6.97 -101.31
CA SER A 339 35.51 6.67 -102.53
C SER A 339 36.41 6.29 -103.70
N ASP A 340 37.57 6.92 -103.85
CA ASP A 340 38.44 6.66 -105.02
C ASP A 340 39.02 5.24 -104.97
N ILE A 341 39.51 4.78 -103.81
CA ILE A 341 39.99 3.40 -103.65
C ILE A 341 38.84 2.40 -103.80
N VAL A 342 37.66 2.67 -103.23
CA VAL A 342 36.47 1.82 -103.41
C VAL A 342 36.02 1.80 -104.87
N THR A 343 36.16 2.91 -105.60
CA THR A 343 35.84 3.01 -107.03
C THR A 343 36.84 2.25 -107.88
N ASP A 344 38.13 2.36 -107.59
CA ASP A 344 39.19 1.60 -108.28
C ASP A 344 39.04 0.09 -108.05
N ILE A 345 38.73 -0.34 -106.82
CA ILE A 345 38.42 -1.75 -106.51
C ILE A 345 37.18 -2.21 -107.28
N ASN A 346 36.13 -1.38 -107.35
CA ASN A 346 34.93 -1.71 -108.13
C ASN A 346 35.22 -1.75 -109.65
N LEU A 347 36.13 -0.94 -110.16
CA LEU A 347 36.53 -0.95 -111.57
C LEU A 347 37.33 -2.21 -111.91
N LEU A 348 38.25 -2.62 -111.03
CA LEU A 348 38.97 -3.90 -111.15
C LEU A 348 38.03 -5.11 -111.12
N ALA A 349 36.88 -4.97 -110.46
CA ALA A 349 35.85 -6.00 -110.39
C ALA A 349 34.86 -6.00 -111.58
N THR A 350 35.04 -5.15 -112.60
CA THR A 350 34.16 -5.16 -113.79
C THR A 350 34.45 -6.33 -114.72
N SER A 351 33.38 -6.92 -115.26
CA SER A 351 33.41 -8.17 -116.03
C SER A 351 34.33 -8.16 -117.24
N ASP A 352 34.56 -7.00 -117.87
CA ASP A 352 35.36 -6.93 -119.09
C ASP A 352 36.85 -7.18 -118.79
N VAL A 353 37.39 -6.62 -117.69
CA VAL A 353 38.77 -6.88 -117.26
C VAL A 353 38.96 -8.33 -116.82
N VAL A 354 37.98 -8.88 -116.10
CA VAL A 354 38.00 -10.30 -115.68
C VAL A 354 37.86 -11.23 -116.89
N ALA A 355 37.08 -10.87 -117.91
CA ALA A 355 36.92 -11.65 -119.13
C ALA A 355 38.16 -11.64 -120.02
N ASP A 356 38.83 -10.49 -120.18
CA ASP A 356 40.09 -10.39 -120.91
C ASP A 356 41.20 -11.23 -120.25
N LEU A 357 41.28 -11.20 -118.91
CA LEU A 357 42.23 -12.03 -118.16
C LEU A 357 41.91 -13.52 -118.29
N ALA A 358 40.62 -13.90 -118.36
CA ALA A 358 40.21 -15.28 -118.59
C ALA A 358 40.49 -15.77 -120.01
N LEU A 359 40.39 -14.91 -121.04
CA LEU A 359 40.70 -15.26 -122.43
C LEU A 359 42.19 -15.55 -122.62
N LEU A 360 43.06 -14.74 -122.01
CA LEU A 360 44.51 -14.92 -122.04
C LEU A 360 44.97 -16.22 -121.35
N ALA A 361 44.15 -16.77 -120.45
CA ALA A 361 44.44 -17.98 -119.70
C ALA A 361 43.97 -19.28 -120.39
N THR A 362 43.42 -19.23 -121.61
CA THR A 362 42.95 -20.43 -122.31
C THR A 362 44.10 -21.28 -122.88
N SER A 363 44.01 -22.59 -122.67
CA SER A 363 45.07 -23.58 -122.96
C SER A 363 45.53 -23.59 -124.42
N ASP A 364 44.68 -23.23 -125.37
CA ASP A 364 45.03 -23.28 -126.80
C ASP A 364 46.05 -22.20 -127.16
N ILE A 365 45.89 -20.97 -126.65
CA ILE A 365 46.88 -19.89 -126.87
C ILE A 365 48.20 -20.22 -126.17
N VAL A 366 48.15 -20.74 -124.94
CA VAL A 366 49.35 -21.16 -124.20
C VAL A 366 50.04 -22.37 -124.88
N SER A 367 49.28 -23.29 -125.47
CA SER A 367 49.79 -24.44 -126.22
C SER A 367 50.43 -24.04 -127.54
N ASP A 368 49.82 -23.12 -128.29
CA ASP A 368 50.37 -22.62 -129.56
C ASP A 368 51.70 -21.87 -129.34
N ILE A 369 51.78 -21.04 -128.29
CA ILE A 369 53.02 -20.35 -127.91
C ILE A 369 54.11 -21.36 -127.50
N ASN A 370 53.76 -22.41 -126.75
CA ASN A 370 54.72 -23.45 -126.37
C ASN A 370 55.18 -24.32 -127.55
N THR A 371 54.33 -24.56 -128.55
CA THR A 371 54.67 -25.35 -129.73
C THR A 371 55.64 -24.60 -130.64
N LEU A 372 55.42 -23.29 -130.84
CA LEU A 372 56.31 -22.43 -131.63
C LEU A 372 57.69 -22.22 -130.98
N ALA A 373 57.79 -22.38 -129.66
CA ALA A 373 59.03 -22.23 -128.91
C ALA A 373 59.86 -23.52 -128.79
N THR A 374 59.49 -24.62 -129.46
CA THR A 374 60.25 -25.89 -129.38
C THR A 374 61.53 -25.86 -130.21
N SER A 375 62.60 -26.42 -129.63
CA SER A 375 63.97 -26.39 -130.17
C SER A 375 64.08 -26.99 -131.57
N ASP A 376 63.29 -28.02 -131.91
CA ASP A 376 63.43 -28.73 -133.19
C ASP A 376 63.07 -27.84 -134.38
N ILE A 377 61.99 -27.05 -134.29
CA ILE A 377 61.60 -26.09 -135.34
C ILE A 377 62.65 -24.98 -135.49
N VAL A 378 63.19 -24.49 -134.37
CA VAL A 378 64.25 -23.47 -134.38
C VAL A 378 65.56 -24.03 -134.96
N THR A 379 65.85 -25.30 -134.74
CA THR A 379 67.07 -25.97 -135.23
C THR A 379 66.97 -26.30 -136.73
N ASP A 380 65.82 -26.77 -137.21
CA ASP A 380 65.58 -27.02 -138.63
C ASP A 380 65.63 -25.75 -139.47
N LEU A 381 65.07 -24.63 -138.95
CA LEU A 381 65.13 -23.34 -139.63
C LEU A 381 66.55 -22.77 -139.70
N ALA A 382 67.41 -23.09 -138.71
CA ALA A 382 68.82 -22.72 -138.72
C ALA A 382 69.68 -23.59 -139.66
N LEU A 383 69.34 -24.88 -139.85
CA LEU A 383 70.04 -25.78 -140.78
C LEU A 383 69.81 -25.38 -142.25
N LEU A 384 68.58 -24.95 -142.59
CA LEU A 384 68.19 -24.51 -143.92
C LEU A 384 68.94 -23.26 -144.40
N ALA A 385 69.57 -22.51 -143.49
CA ALA A 385 70.32 -21.30 -143.78
C ALA A 385 71.85 -21.53 -143.97
N THR A 386 72.32 -22.78 -143.98
CA THR A 386 73.76 -23.10 -144.09
C THR A 386 74.24 -23.26 -145.55
N SER A 387 75.51 -22.85 -145.77
CA SER A 387 76.13 -22.68 -147.09
C SER A 387 76.22 -23.94 -147.96
N ASP A 388 76.22 -25.14 -147.35
CA ASP A 388 76.40 -26.40 -148.08
C ASP A 388 75.11 -26.80 -148.84
N PHE A 389 73.94 -26.58 -148.22
CA PHE A 389 72.64 -26.86 -148.87
C PHE A 389 72.38 -25.91 -150.06
N VAL A 390 72.83 -24.65 -149.95
CA VAL A 390 72.77 -23.67 -151.06
C VAL A 390 73.74 -24.05 -152.19
N ALA A 391 74.89 -24.65 -151.89
CA ALA A 391 75.86 -25.11 -152.89
C ALA A 391 75.37 -26.35 -153.66
N ASP A 392 74.72 -27.28 -152.97
CA ASP A 392 74.10 -28.47 -153.60
C ASP A 392 72.96 -28.08 -154.54
N LEU A 393 72.14 -27.09 -154.15
CA LEU A 393 71.07 -26.57 -155.01
C LEU A 393 71.61 -25.91 -156.29
N ASN A 394 72.79 -25.28 -156.22
CA ASN A 394 73.43 -24.66 -157.39
C ASN A 394 74.07 -25.71 -158.33
N THR A 395 74.47 -26.86 -157.79
CA THR A 395 75.02 -27.99 -158.55
C THR A 395 73.93 -28.73 -159.34
N LEU A 396 72.74 -28.88 -158.75
CA LEU A 396 71.57 -29.46 -159.42
C LEU A 396 71.09 -28.66 -160.64
N ALA A 397 71.46 -27.37 -160.73
CA ALA A 397 71.04 -26.47 -161.82
C ALA A 397 71.97 -26.46 -163.06
N THR A 398 72.98 -27.34 -163.16
CA THR A 398 73.92 -27.35 -164.31
C THR A 398 73.51 -28.29 -165.47
N SER A 399 73.72 -27.76 -166.69
CA SER A 399 73.25 -28.21 -168.02
C SER A 399 73.36 -29.71 -168.36
N ALA A 400 74.26 -30.47 -167.73
CA ALA A 400 74.44 -31.90 -168.02
C ALA A 400 73.32 -32.79 -167.45
N ILE A 401 72.81 -32.48 -166.25
CA ILE A 401 71.77 -33.29 -165.58
C ILE A 401 70.38 -33.03 -166.19
N VAL A 402 70.15 -31.83 -166.70
CA VAL A 402 68.91 -31.53 -167.45
C VAL A 402 68.85 -32.35 -168.75
N SER A 403 69.99 -32.60 -169.41
CA SER A 403 70.05 -33.43 -170.62
C SER A 403 69.72 -34.91 -170.35
N ASP A 404 70.02 -35.42 -169.16
CA ASP A 404 69.68 -36.81 -168.78
C ASP A 404 68.19 -36.95 -168.42
N MET A 405 67.54 -35.89 -167.93
CA MET A 405 66.08 -35.86 -167.73
C MET A 405 65.29 -35.95 -169.04
N ASP A 406 65.83 -35.47 -170.18
CA ASP A 406 65.20 -35.63 -171.49
C ASP A 406 65.23 -37.09 -172.00
N THR A 407 66.16 -37.95 -171.51
CA THR A 407 66.22 -39.37 -171.92
C THR A 407 65.22 -40.29 -171.21
N LEU A 408 64.62 -39.85 -170.08
CA LEU A 408 63.67 -40.65 -169.31
C LEU A 408 62.25 -40.68 -169.92
N ALA A 409 61.93 -39.77 -170.84
CA ALA A 409 60.65 -39.77 -171.56
C ALA A 409 60.57 -40.83 -172.69
N ASP A 410 61.71 -41.27 -173.25
CA ASP A 410 61.75 -42.20 -174.40
C ASP A 410 61.59 -43.70 -174.02
N ILE A 411 61.58 -44.05 -172.72
CA ILE A 411 61.49 -45.45 -172.25
C ILE A 411 60.04 -45.99 -172.18
N ALA A 412 59.01 -45.13 -172.33
CA ALA A 412 57.59 -45.55 -172.29
C ALA A 412 57.11 -46.35 -173.53
N ALA A 413 57.89 -46.42 -174.61
CA ALA A 413 57.57 -47.23 -175.78
C ALA A 413 57.93 -48.72 -175.63
N ASN A 414 58.63 -49.11 -174.55
CA ASN A 414 59.20 -50.45 -174.40
C ASN A 414 58.74 -51.29 -173.18
N VAL A 415 57.58 -50.97 -172.58
CA VAL A 415 56.82 -51.94 -171.74
C VAL A 415 56.09 -52.92 -172.67
N THR A 416 56.98 -53.65 -173.33
CA THR A 416 57.04 -54.38 -174.60
C THR A 416 55.73 -54.86 -175.19
N THR A 417 55.33 -56.05 -174.79
CA THR A 417 55.48 -57.20 -175.72
C THR A 417 55.16 -58.50 -174.96
N VAL A 418 54.80 -58.36 -173.68
CA VAL A 418 54.36 -59.42 -172.76
C VAL A 418 52.87 -59.79 -172.94
N ALA A 419 52.10 -59.10 -173.79
CA ALA A 419 50.78 -59.57 -174.27
C ALA A 419 50.82 -60.27 -175.65
N GLY A 420 52.01 -60.55 -176.20
CA GLY A 420 52.20 -61.17 -177.52
C GLY A 420 52.54 -62.67 -177.53
N VAL A 421 52.89 -63.29 -176.39
CA VAL A 421 53.33 -64.70 -176.38
C VAL A 421 52.60 -65.54 -175.32
N SER A 422 51.26 -65.51 -175.43
CA SER A 422 50.35 -66.60 -175.05
C SER A 422 50.09 -67.54 -176.25
N ALA A 423 50.92 -67.50 -177.29
CA ALA A 423 50.64 -68.12 -178.58
C ALA A 423 51.13 -69.57 -178.78
N ASN A 424 51.85 -70.24 -177.87
CA ASN A 424 52.53 -71.50 -178.25
C ASN A 424 52.53 -72.70 -177.27
N VAL A 425 51.85 -72.70 -176.11
CA VAL A 425 51.92 -73.84 -175.16
C VAL A 425 50.54 -74.34 -174.68
N THR A 426 49.68 -74.70 -175.64
CA THR A 426 48.98 -75.99 -175.60
C THR A 426 48.76 -76.53 -177.03
N THR A 427 49.83 -76.57 -177.83
CA THR A 427 49.99 -77.39 -179.06
C THR A 427 49.87 -78.92 -178.77
N VAL A 428 49.29 -79.30 -177.62
CA VAL A 428 49.15 -80.67 -177.10
C VAL A 428 47.65 -80.97 -176.87
N ALA A 429 46.82 -80.60 -177.84
CA ALA A 429 45.70 -81.43 -178.33
C ALA A 429 45.78 -81.66 -179.85
N GLY A 430 46.86 -81.22 -180.51
CA GLY A 430 47.30 -81.87 -181.73
C GLY A 430 47.48 -83.36 -181.45
N VAL A 431 47.01 -84.19 -182.37
CA VAL A 431 47.41 -85.59 -182.41
C VAL A 431 46.72 -86.46 -181.32
N SER A 432 45.39 -86.34 -181.20
CA SER A 432 44.50 -87.52 -181.16
C SER A 432 43.93 -87.78 -182.58
N ALA A 433 44.68 -87.47 -183.65
CA ALA A 433 45.39 -88.52 -184.37
C ALA A 433 44.56 -89.77 -184.55
N ASN A 434 44.20 -90.06 -185.79
CA ASN A 434 44.35 -91.39 -186.37
C ASN A 434 43.73 -92.58 -185.60
N VAL A 435 42.84 -92.31 -184.65
CA VAL A 435 42.21 -93.25 -183.74
C VAL A 435 40.76 -92.76 -183.70
N THR A 436 39.95 -93.04 -184.70
CA THR A 436 39.86 -94.33 -185.40
C THR A 436 39.21 -94.06 -186.75
N THR A 437 39.87 -94.05 -187.91
CA THR A 437 40.41 -95.23 -188.63
C THR A 437 39.40 -96.35 -188.85
N VAL A 438 38.23 -96.33 -188.22
CA VAL A 438 37.42 -97.55 -188.05
C VAL A 438 35.91 -97.29 -188.22
N ALA A 439 35.53 -96.21 -188.92
CA ALA A 439 34.27 -96.17 -189.68
C ALA A 439 34.42 -95.62 -191.13
N GLY A 440 35.65 -95.53 -191.66
CA GLY A 440 35.82 -95.98 -193.04
C GLY A 440 35.18 -97.35 -193.17
N ILE A 441 34.76 -97.75 -194.37
CA ILE A 441 33.98 -98.98 -194.53
C ILE A 441 32.55 -98.73 -194.03
N ALA A 442 31.83 -97.75 -194.59
CA ALA A 442 31.17 -97.95 -195.87
C ALA A 442 31.06 -96.62 -196.67
N ALA A 443 31.80 -96.31 -197.74
CA ALA A 443 32.30 -97.13 -198.82
C ALA A 443 31.28 -98.18 -199.28
N ASN A 444 31.12 -98.28 -200.59
CA ASN A 444 30.62 -99.52 -201.18
C ASN A 444 29.16 -99.83 -200.89
N VAL A 445 28.28 -98.87 -201.13
CA VAL A 445 27.12 -99.13 -202.00
C VAL A 445 26.86 -97.80 -202.73
N THR A 446 27.58 -97.35 -203.77
CA THR A 446 27.96 -98.00 -205.04
C THR A 446 26.93 -99.02 -205.53
N THR A 447 26.66 -98.93 -206.83
CA THR A 447 26.59 -100.07 -207.75
C THR A 447 25.26 -100.43 -208.37
N VAL A 448 24.08 -100.07 -207.86
CA VAL A 448 22.87 -100.69 -208.42
C VAL A 448 21.72 -99.70 -208.40
N ALA A 449 21.04 -99.31 -209.47
CA ALA A 449 21.08 -99.52 -210.91
C ALA A 449 19.93 -98.62 -211.47
N GLY A 450 19.98 -98.20 -212.74
CA GLY A 450 18.79 -97.66 -213.45
C GLY A 450 18.64 -96.14 -213.48
#